data_AF-A0A9P5UWC4-F1
#
_entry.id   AF-A0A9P5UWC4-F1
#
_cell.length_a   1.000
_cell.length_b   1.000
_cell.length_c   1.000
_cell.angle_alpha   90.00
_cell.angle_beta   90.00
_cell.angle_gamma   90.00
#
_symmetry.space_group_name_H-M   'P 1'
#
loop_
_entity.id
_entity.type
_entity.pdbx_description
1 polymer ?
#
loop_
_entity_poly.entity_id
_entity_poly.type
_entity_poly.pdbx_seq_one_letter_code
_entity_poly.pdbx_strand_id
1 'polypeptide(L)'
;MPSPERSIIREVWAENLDQEMTLLRGLVDHYPYLAMDTEFPGVVARPIGNFRTSADYHYQTLRCNVDLLKMIQLGITFADENGNVPKDACTWQFNFKFSLSDDMYAQDSIDLLIKSGINFQKHEDYGIDIHRFGELLISSGFVLLDDVKWISFHSGYDFGYLLKVLTCSPLPGEEPDFFELLRTYFPCIYDIKYLMKSCKNLKGGLQDLANDLQVVRIGAQHQAGSDSLLTCSAFFKMRQIFFDDAIDDSKYLGYLYGLGSAVGSTAAQPVNSIATFNSAAGNDSPLITNASAGLFKMSADLTWLLIKNNNSFLVKRSGVQFSSEAGNLLNKNSFKFSGLANKKTIDIAAAASGRGVVVSTPKNKVTLTKGIRKSARSVAGLTRAGYRADLRKAALARVAAVLATQKPVKVAAKKASKGVRANKN
;
A
#
# COMPACT_ATOMS: atom_id res chain seq x y z
N MET A 1 -49.35 -8.48 -20.80
CA MET A 1 -48.38 -8.96 -19.79
C MET A 1 -47.94 -7.76 -19.00
N PRO A 2 -48.23 -7.64 -17.69
CA PRO A 2 -47.56 -6.63 -16.89
C PRO A 2 -46.05 -6.91 -16.94
N SER A 3 -45.26 -5.86 -17.18
CA SER A 3 -43.80 -5.94 -17.14
C SER A 3 -43.35 -6.52 -15.79
N PRO A 4 -42.37 -7.44 -15.75
CA PRO A 4 -41.85 -7.93 -14.48
C PRO A 4 -41.39 -6.72 -13.66
N GLU A 5 -41.90 -6.60 -12.42
CA GLU A 5 -41.46 -5.56 -11.48
C GLU A 5 -39.94 -5.63 -11.39
N ARG A 6 -39.26 -4.60 -11.88
CA ARG A 6 -37.79 -4.52 -11.82
C ARG A 6 -37.41 -4.34 -10.35
N SER A 7 -36.63 -5.28 -9.83
CA SER A 7 -36.08 -5.16 -8.47
C SER A 7 -35.17 -3.94 -8.36
N ILE A 8 -35.34 -3.17 -7.29
CA ILE A 8 -34.50 -2.01 -6.95
C ILE A 8 -33.03 -2.43 -6.74
N ILE A 9 -32.83 -3.64 -6.22
CA ILE A 9 -31.52 -4.28 -6.04
C ILE A 9 -31.32 -5.29 -7.17
N ARG A 10 -30.29 -5.09 -7.98
CA ARG A 10 -29.92 -5.97 -9.09
C ARG A 10 -28.82 -6.94 -8.68
N GLU A 11 -29.10 -8.22 -8.84
CA GLU A 11 -28.12 -9.28 -8.66
C GLU A 11 -27.14 -9.34 -9.86
N VAL A 12 -25.85 -9.25 -9.57
CA VAL A 12 -24.78 -9.37 -10.56
C VAL A 12 -23.99 -10.64 -10.29
N TRP A 13 -23.88 -11.46 -11.32
CA TRP A 13 -23.17 -12.74 -11.39
C TRP A 13 -22.20 -12.70 -12.57
N ALA A 14 -21.41 -13.75 -12.77
CA ALA A 14 -20.42 -13.80 -13.85
C ALA A 14 -21.05 -13.58 -15.24
N GLU A 15 -22.27 -14.07 -15.47
CA GLU A 15 -22.96 -14.03 -16.77
C GLU A 15 -23.41 -12.64 -17.21
N ASN A 16 -23.74 -11.75 -16.27
CA ASN A 16 -24.27 -10.41 -16.56
C ASN A 16 -23.34 -9.27 -16.10
N LEU A 17 -22.17 -9.58 -15.56
CA LEU A 17 -21.20 -8.60 -15.06
C LEU A 17 -20.88 -7.50 -16.07
N ASP A 18 -20.49 -7.86 -17.30
CA ASP A 18 -20.11 -6.90 -18.33
C ASP A 18 -21.27 -5.99 -18.76
N GLN A 19 -22.48 -6.56 -18.82
CA GLN A 19 -23.69 -5.82 -19.15
C GLN A 19 -24.02 -4.78 -18.08
N GLU A 20 -24.02 -5.18 -16.81
CA GLU A 20 -24.34 -4.27 -15.70
C GLU A 20 -23.23 -3.22 -15.52
N MET A 21 -21.95 -3.59 -15.62
CA MET A 21 -20.85 -2.62 -15.55
C MET A 21 -20.91 -1.57 -16.67
N THR A 22 -21.40 -1.94 -17.87
CA THR A 22 -21.61 -0.98 -18.96
C THR A 22 -22.70 0.04 -18.62
N LEU A 23 -23.79 -0.42 -18.00
CA LEU A 23 -24.86 0.47 -17.54
C LEU A 23 -24.38 1.40 -16.42
N LEU A 24 -23.61 0.87 -15.46
CA LEU A 24 -23.13 1.64 -14.31
C LEU A 24 -22.15 2.74 -14.70
N ARG A 25 -21.33 2.54 -15.74
CA ARG A 25 -20.44 3.58 -16.29
C ARG A 25 -21.18 4.84 -16.74
N GLY A 26 -22.40 4.71 -17.26
CA GLY A 26 -23.22 5.88 -17.63
C GLY A 26 -23.98 6.49 -16.45
N LEU A 27 -24.17 5.74 -15.36
CA LEU A 27 -24.87 6.21 -14.17
C LEU A 27 -24.00 7.09 -13.29
N VAL A 28 -22.71 6.77 -13.13
CA VAL A 28 -21.83 7.50 -12.20
C VAL A 28 -21.74 8.99 -12.53
N ASP A 29 -21.80 9.37 -13.81
CA ASP A 29 -21.79 10.78 -14.24
C ASP A 29 -22.99 11.58 -13.70
N HIS A 30 -24.13 10.93 -13.51
CA HIS A 30 -25.38 11.57 -13.04
C HIS A 30 -25.62 11.35 -11.54
N TYR A 31 -25.06 10.26 -10.99
CA TYR A 31 -25.23 9.80 -9.62
C TYR A 31 -23.86 9.51 -9.00
N PRO A 32 -23.04 10.55 -8.72
CA PRO A 32 -21.64 10.39 -8.32
C PRO A 32 -21.46 9.99 -6.84
N TYR A 33 -22.53 9.83 -6.07
CA TYR A 33 -22.47 9.31 -4.71
C TYR A 33 -22.65 7.79 -4.71
N LEU A 34 -21.59 7.07 -4.33
CA LEU A 34 -21.55 5.62 -4.30
C LEU A 34 -21.54 5.14 -2.85
N ALA A 35 -22.69 4.73 -2.35
CA ALA A 35 -22.78 4.06 -1.06
C ALA A 35 -22.44 2.59 -1.20
N MET A 36 -21.64 2.06 -0.29
CA MET A 36 -21.12 0.70 -0.41
C MET A 36 -21.17 -0.08 0.90
N ASP A 37 -21.24 -1.41 0.78
CA ASP A 37 -21.02 -2.36 1.87
C ASP A 37 -20.42 -3.67 1.31
N THR A 38 -19.70 -4.46 2.10
CA THR A 38 -19.21 -5.79 1.68
C THR A 38 -19.54 -6.90 2.67
N GLU A 39 -19.78 -8.09 2.14
CA GLU A 39 -19.87 -9.32 2.94
C GLU A 39 -18.65 -10.20 2.70
N PHE A 40 -18.07 -10.70 3.79
CA PHE A 40 -16.85 -11.51 3.77
C PHE A 40 -16.84 -12.50 4.94
N PRO A 41 -15.98 -13.53 4.93
CA PRO A 41 -16.09 -14.66 5.85
C PRO A 41 -15.49 -14.39 7.24
N GLY A 42 -15.67 -13.17 7.75
CA GLY A 42 -15.28 -12.76 9.09
C GLY A 42 -13.77 -12.59 9.29
N VAL A 43 -13.31 -12.95 10.49
CA VAL A 43 -11.94 -12.77 10.97
C VAL A 43 -11.46 -14.10 11.54
N VAL A 44 -10.42 -14.66 10.94
CA VAL A 44 -9.86 -15.99 11.31
C VAL A 44 -8.50 -15.90 12.00
N ALA A 45 -7.81 -14.76 11.87
CA ALA A 45 -6.46 -14.59 12.38
C ALA A 45 -6.33 -13.30 13.22
N ARG A 46 -5.45 -13.36 14.22
CA ARG A 46 -4.96 -12.18 14.94
C ARG A 46 -3.45 -12.09 14.77
N PRO A 47 -2.91 -10.91 14.45
CA PRO A 47 -1.47 -10.75 14.26
C PRO A 47 -0.76 -10.91 15.61
N ILE A 48 0.34 -11.67 15.61
CA ILE A 48 1.18 -11.87 16.79
C ILE A 48 2.36 -10.90 16.71
N GLY A 49 2.55 -10.09 17.75
CA GLY A 49 3.68 -9.16 17.81
C GLY A 49 3.46 -8.01 18.79
N ASN A 50 4.43 -7.10 18.81
CA ASN A 50 4.32 -5.83 19.54
C ASN A 50 3.86 -4.74 18.57
N PHE A 51 2.75 -4.07 18.91
CA PHE A 51 2.14 -3.01 18.10
C PHE A 51 2.38 -1.66 18.76
N ARG A 52 2.59 -0.62 17.95
CA ARG A 52 2.93 0.71 18.49
C ARG A 52 1.72 1.39 19.12
N THR A 53 0.54 1.16 18.56
CA THR A 53 -0.73 1.76 18.99
C THR A 53 -1.88 0.77 18.80
N SER A 54 -3.04 1.08 19.39
CA SER A 54 -4.26 0.31 19.11
C SER A 54 -4.69 0.41 17.65
N ALA A 55 -4.46 1.55 16.98
CA ALA A 55 -4.77 1.73 15.57
C ALA A 55 -3.89 0.84 14.67
N ASP A 56 -2.59 0.78 14.98
CA ASP A 56 -1.66 -0.14 14.32
C ASP A 56 -2.09 -1.60 14.50
N TYR A 57 -2.50 -2.01 15.71
CA TYR A 57 -3.05 -3.35 15.94
C TYR A 57 -4.31 -3.63 15.11
N HIS A 58 -5.24 -2.67 15.03
CA HIS A 58 -6.45 -2.79 14.22
C HIS A 58 -6.12 -2.92 12.73
N TYR A 59 -5.22 -2.08 12.22
CA TYR A 59 -4.77 -2.15 10.83
C TYR A 59 -4.09 -3.49 10.52
N GLN A 60 -3.18 -3.96 11.37
CA GLN A 60 -2.51 -5.25 11.15
C GLN A 60 -3.49 -6.42 11.23
N THR A 61 -4.53 -6.32 12.06
CA THR A 61 -5.60 -7.32 12.12
C THR A 61 -6.41 -7.34 10.82
N LEU A 62 -6.82 -6.16 10.35
CA LEU A 62 -7.50 -6.01 9.06
C LEU A 62 -6.65 -6.57 7.93
N ARG A 63 -5.41 -6.10 7.78
CA ARG A 63 -4.47 -6.52 6.74
C ARG A 63 -4.33 -8.03 6.68
N CYS A 64 -4.05 -8.66 7.81
CA CYS A 64 -3.82 -10.11 7.87
C CYS A 64 -5.05 -10.88 7.38
N ASN A 65 -6.26 -10.48 7.77
CA ASN A 65 -7.48 -11.18 7.38
C ASN A 65 -7.88 -10.88 5.94
N VAL A 66 -7.80 -9.63 5.50
CA VAL A 66 -8.12 -9.24 4.12
C VAL A 66 -7.18 -9.93 3.14
N ASP A 67 -5.88 -10.05 3.45
CA ASP A 67 -4.92 -10.75 2.60
C ASP A 67 -5.23 -12.26 2.49
N LEU A 68 -5.67 -12.89 3.59
CA LEU A 68 -5.95 -14.33 3.67
C LEU A 68 -7.32 -14.72 3.09
N LEU A 69 -8.33 -13.89 3.25
CA LEU A 69 -9.73 -14.22 2.97
C LEU A 69 -10.18 -13.64 1.61
N LYS A 70 -11.30 -14.16 1.10
CA LYS A 70 -11.95 -13.70 -0.13
C LYS A 70 -13.23 -12.94 0.21
N MET A 71 -13.52 -11.88 -0.56
CA MET A 71 -14.80 -11.17 -0.51
C MET A 71 -15.91 -12.07 -1.08
N ILE A 72 -17.11 -12.04 -0.49
CA ILE A 72 -18.28 -12.83 -0.92
C ILE A 72 -19.26 -11.95 -1.70
N GLN A 73 -19.58 -10.76 -1.18
CA GLN A 73 -20.42 -9.78 -1.88
C GLN A 73 -19.89 -8.36 -1.76
N LEU A 74 -20.25 -7.53 -2.75
CA LEU A 74 -20.14 -6.08 -2.71
C LEU A 74 -21.49 -5.47 -3.12
N GLY A 75 -21.99 -4.53 -2.34
CA GLY A 75 -23.13 -3.72 -2.68
C GLY A 75 -22.68 -2.32 -3.08
N ILE A 76 -23.23 -1.79 -4.17
CA ILE A 76 -23.04 -0.39 -4.56
C ILE A 76 -24.41 0.21 -4.85
N THR A 77 -24.73 1.30 -4.15
CA THR A 77 -25.93 2.11 -4.37
C THR A 77 -25.55 3.49 -4.90
N PHE A 78 -26.23 3.91 -5.95
CA PHE A 78 -26.00 5.18 -6.65
C PHE A 78 -27.00 6.25 -6.20
N ALA A 79 -26.49 7.45 -5.92
CA ALA A 79 -27.29 8.63 -5.63
C ALA A 79 -26.67 9.91 -6.22
N ASP A 80 -27.48 10.94 -6.40
CA ASP A 80 -27.02 12.29 -6.75
C ASP A 80 -26.66 13.10 -5.49
N GLU A 81 -26.21 14.34 -5.69
CA GLU A 81 -25.85 15.26 -4.58
C GLU A 81 -26.99 15.52 -3.59
N ASN A 82 -28.24 15.32 -3.99
CA ASN A 82 -29.43 15.55 -3.17
C ASN A 82 -29.97 14.25 -2.55
N GLY A 83 -29.32 13.11 -2.80
CA GLY A 83 -29.77 11.79 -2.34
C GLY A 83 -30.88 11.17 -3.20
N ASN A 84 -31.15 11.71 -4.39
CA ASN A 84 -32.06 11.07 -5.33
C ASN A 84 -31.35 9.88 -5.98
N VAL A 85 -32.09 8.78 -6.13
CA VAL A 85 -31.58 7.54 -6.71
C VAL A 85 -32.17 7.31 -8.12
N PRO A 86 -31.51 6.52 -8.99
CA PRO A 86 -32.08 6.14 -10.28
C PRO A 86 -33.42 5.41 -10.10
N LYS A 87 -34.41 5.73 -10.95
CA LYS A 87 -35.81 5.26 -10.79
C LYS A 87 -36.01 3.75 -10.99
N ASP A 88 -35.21 3.13 -11.86
CA ASP A 88 -35.41 1.73 -12.28
C ASP A 88 -34.72 0.75 -11.33
N ALA A 89 -33.44 0.98 -11.05
CA ALA A 89 -32.63 0.23 -10.11
C ALA A 89 -31.56 1.18 -9.60
N CYS A 90 -31.36 1.21 -8.28
CA CYS A 90 -30.37 2.09 -7.67
C CYS A 90 -29.21 1.34 -7.03
N THR A 91 -29.36 0.02 -6.83
CA THR A 91 -28.41 -0.80 -6.09
C THR A 91 -28.02 -2.02 -6.90
N TRP A 92 -26.72 -2.33 -6.90
CA TRP A 92 -26.15 -3.53 -7.50
C TRP A 92 -25.47 -4.36 -6.43
N GLN A 93 -25.82 -5.64 -6.38
CA GLN A 93 -25.23 -6.64 -5.50
C GLN A 93 -24.36 -7.57 -6.34
N PHE A 94 -23.05 -7.38 -6.25
CA PHE A 94 -22.05 -8.22 -6.91
C PHE A 94 -21.79 -9.46 -6.07
N ASN A 95 -21.99 -10.63 -6.67
CA ASN A 95 -21.80 -11.92 -6.01
C ASN A 95 -20.52 -12.58 -6.52
N PHE A 96 -19.48 -12.68 -5.67
CA PHE A 96 -18.17 -13.18 -6.05
C PHE A 96 -18.02 -14.69 -5.88
N LYS A 97 -17.12 -15.27 -6.66
CA LYS A 97 -16.83 -16.71 -6.57
C LYS A 97 -16.23 -17.06 -5.22
N PHE A 98 -16.86 -18.01 -4.52
CA PHE A 98 -16.46 -18.48 -3.20
C PHE A 98 -16.82 -19.95 -3.03
N SER A 99 -15.90 -20.77 -2.51
CA SER A 99 -16.14 -22.19 -2.23
C SER A 99 -15.93 -22.49 -0.75
N LEU A 100 -16.94 -23.08 -0.10
CA LEU A 100 -16.82 -23.56 1.28
C LEU A 100 -15.86 -24.76 1.42
N SER A 101 -15.48 -25.39 0.30
CA SER A 101 -14.54 -26.51 0.32
C SER A 101 -13.08 -26.06 0.20
N ASP A 102 -12.82 -24.99 -0.56
CA ASP A 102 -11.47 -24.53 -0.87
C ASP A 102 -11.03 -23.30 -0.06
N ASP A 103 -11.98 -22.43 0.31
CA ASP A 103 -11.67 -21.12 0.89
C ASP A 103 -11.70 -21.12 2.41
N MET A 104 -10.84 -20.31 3.03
CA MET A 104 -10.84 -20.12 4.49
C MET A 104 -11.99 -19.22 4.93
N TYR A 105 -12.57 -19.53 6.10
CA TYR A 105 -13.65 -18.75 6.69
C TYR A 105 -13.79 -18.93 8.20
N ALA A 106 -14.47 -17.99 8.86
CA ALA A 106 -14.97 -18.16 10.23
C ALA A 106 -16.37 -18.80 10.19
N GLN A 107 -16.57 -19.89 10.95
CA GLN A 107 -17.83 -20.65 10.93
C GLN A 107 -19.05 -19.79 11.29
N ASP A 108 -18.96 -18.99 12.35
CA ASP A 108 -20.05 -18.12 12.80
C ASP A 108 -20.49 -17.11 11.72
N SER A 109 -19.54 -16.63 10.91
CA SER A 109 -19.82 -15.70 9.81
C SER A 109 -20.53 -16.39 8.66
N ILE A 110 -20.13 -17.61 8.28
CA ILE A 110 -20.82 -18.39 7.25
C ILE A 110 -22.25 -18.74 7.71
N ASP A 111 -22.42 -19.17 8.95
CA ASP A 111 -23.74 -19.49 9.49
C ASP A 111 -24.69 -18.29 9.49
N LEU A 112 -24.17 -17.10 9.81
CA LEU A 112 -24.91 -15.85 9.73
C LEU A 112 -25.30 -15.51 8.28
N LEU A 113 -24.36 -15.63 7.34
CA LEU A 113 -24.61 -15.34 5.92
C LEU A 113 -25.61 -16.32 5.29
N ILE A 114 -25.55 -17.61 5.63
CA ILE A 114 -26.55 -18.60 5.22
C ILE A 114 -27.93 -18.21 5.73
N LYS A 115 -28.05 -17.86 7.02
CA LYS A 115 -29.32 -17.40 7.62
C LYS A 115 -29.85 -16.13 6.97
N SER A 116 -28.95 -15.29 6.45
CA SER A 116 -29.26 -14.04 5.76
C SER A 116 -29.62 -14.24 4.28
N GLY A 117 -29.57 -15.48 3.79
CA GLY A 117 -30.03 -15.87 2.45
C GLY A 117 -28.92 -16.02 1.41
N ILE A 118 -27.64 -16.02 1.81
CA ILE A 118 -26.53 -16.27 0.89
C ILE A 118 -26.52 -17.74 0.45
N ASN A 119 -26.58 -17.95 -0.87
CA ASN A 119 -26.50 -19.28 -1.47
C ASN A 119 -25.07 -19.58 -1.95
N PHE A 120 -24.26 -20.19 -1.07
CA PHE A 120 -22.85 -20.50 -1.36
C PHE A 120 -22.65 -21.43 -2.56
N GLN A 121 -23.57 -22.35 -2.83
CA GLN A 121 -23.49 -23.19 -4.04
C GLN A 121 -23.56 -22.32 -5.31
N LYS A 122 -24.44 -21.31 -5.31
CA LYS A 122 -24.54 -20.38 -6.43
C LYS A 122 -23.30 -19.50 -6.58
N HIS A 123 -22.69 -19.08 -5.46
CA HIS A 123 -21.39 -18.37 -5.49
C HIS A 123 -20.28 -19.24 -6.09
N GLU A 124 -20.24 -20.52 -5.76
CA GLU A 124 -19.24 -21.44 -6.31
C GLU A 124 -19.39 -21.65 -7.82
N ASP A 125 -20.63 -21.84 -8.27
CA ASP A 125 -20.95 -22.18 -9.66
C ASP A 125 -20.97 -20.96 -10.61
N TYR A 126 -21.51 -19.83 -10.15
CA TYR A 126 -21.84 -18.66 -10.98
C TYR A 126 -21.22 -17.35 -10.48
N GLY A 127 -20.44 -17.39 -9.40
CA GLY A 127 -19.85 -16.20 -8.81
C GLY A 127 -18.85 -15.50 -9.75
N ILE A 128 -18.79 -14.18 -9.61
CA ILE A 128 -17.90 -13.31 -10.37
C ILE A 128 -16.44 -13.63 -10.05
N ASP A 129 -15.62 -13.76 -11.10
CA ASP A 129 -14.18 -13.75 -10.94
C ASP A 129 -13.71 -12.36 -10.46
N ILE A 130 -13.01 -12.35 -9.32
CA ILE A 130 -12.63 -11.12 -8.64
C ILE A 130 -11.65 -10.27 -9.47
N HIS A 131 -10.82 -10.90 -10.31
CA HIS A 131 -9.87 -10.19 -11.17
C HIS A 131 -10.59 -9.55 -12.36
N ARG A 132 -11.58 -10.24 -12.95
CA ARG A 132 -12.43 -9.65 -13.99
C ARG A 132 -13.19 -8.44 -13.46
N PHE A 133 -13.73 -8.52 -12.24
CA PHE A 133 -14.35 -7.37 -11.59
C PHE A 133 -13.36 -6.21 -11.40
N GLY A 134 -12.15 -6.49 -10.88
CA GLY A 134 -11.12 -5.47 -10.71
C GLY A 134 -10.71 -4.76 -12.01
N GLU A 135 -10.61 -5.50 -13.12
CA GLU A 135 -10.36 -4.96 -14.46
C GLU A 135 -11.47 -4.02 -14.93
N LEU A 136 -12.73 -4.35 -14.66
CA LEU A 136 -13.86 -3.49 -15.03
C LEU A 136 -13.98 -2.27 -14.12
N LEU A 137 -13.67 -2.41 -12.83
CA LEU A 137 -13.75 -1.35 -11.84
C LEU A 137 -12.70 -0.26 -12.08
N ILE A 138 -11.46 -0.61 -12.44
CA ILE A 138 -10.41 0.40 -12.67
C ILE A 138 -10.75 1.38 -13.80
N SER A 139 -11.55 0.93 -14.77
CA SER A 139 -11.97 1.69 -15.95
C SER A 139 -13.46 2.06 -15.93
N SER A 140 -14.12 1.96 -14.78
CA SER A 140 -15.56 2.26 -14.66
C SER A 140 -15.87 3.72 -14.42
N GLY A 141 -14.88 4.52 -14.00
CA GLY A 141 -15.09 5.88 -13.50
C GLY A 141 -15.49 5.92 -12.03
N PHE A 142 -15.47 4.82 -11.27
CA PHE A 142 -15.84 4.87 -9.83
C PHE A 142 -14.66 5.19 -8.91
N VAL A 143 -13.45 5.00 -9.42
CA VAL A 143 -12.18 5.12 -8.68
C VAL A 143 -11.24 6.04 -9.43
N LEU A 144 -10.23 6.57 -8.75
CA LEU A 144 -9.22 7.49 -9.30
C LEU A 144 -9.76 8.86 -9.75
N LEU A 145 -11.02 9.18 -9.45
CA LEU A 145 -11.65 10.45 -9.79
C LEU A 145 -12.13 11.19 -8.54
N ASP A 146 -11.92 12.51 -8.52
CA ASP A 146 -12.21 13.38 -7.37
C ASP A 146 -13.69 13.81 -7.30
N ASP A 147 -14.45 13.62 -8.38
CA ASP A 147 -15.87 13.95 -8.48
C ASP A 147 -16.78 12.85 -7.93
N VAL A 148 -16.26 11.62 -7.74
CA VAL A 148 -16.99 10.50 -7.17
C VAL A 148 -16.81 10.45 -5.66
N LYS A 149 -17.92 10.42 -4.92
CA LYS A 149 -17.96 10.43 -3.46
C LYS A 149 -18.41 9.08 -2.92
N TRP A 150 -17.53 8.38 -2.24
CA TRP A 150 -17.84 7.10 -1.60
C TRP A 150 -18.43 7.30 -0.21
N ILE A 151 -19.56 6.64 0.05
CA ILE A 151 -20.23 6.62 1.35
C ILE A 151 -20.14 5.19 1.89
N SER A 152 -19.80 5.05 3.17
CA SER A 152 -19.64 3.74 3.79
C SER A 152 -19.99 3.76 5.28
N PHE A 153 -20.00 2.60 5.93
CA PHE A 153 -20.23 2.48 7.37
C PHE A 153 -19.22 1.54 8.02
N HIS A 154 -18.35 2.06 8.89
CA HIS A 154 -17.35 1.27 9.60
C HIS A 154 -16.43 0.47 8.66
N SER A 155 -15.93 1.15 7.63
CA SER A 155 -15.58 0.53 6.37
C SER A 155 -14.09 0.21 6.19
N GLY A 156 -13.40 -0.09 7.29
CA GLY A 156 -11.98 -0.45 7.20
C GLY A 156 -11.77 -1.67 6.32
N TYR A 157 -12.47 -2.76 6.62
CA TYR A 157 -12.35 -4.03 5.88
C TYR A 157 -12.84 -3.88 4.44
N ASP A 158 -13.96 -3.20 4.23
CA ASP A 158 -14.55 -2.89 2.93
C ASP A 158 -13.53 -2.31 1.94
N PHE A 159 -12.92 -1.18 2.31
CA PHE A 159 -11.89 -0.55 1.50
C PHE A 159 -10.59 -1.36 1.44
N GLY A 160 -10.30 -2.14 2.49
CA GLY A 160 -9.22 -3.12 2.47
C GLY A 160 -9.41 -4.12 1.33
N TYR A 161 -10.58 -4.74 1.21
CA TYR A 161 -10.85 -5.67 0.12
C TYR A 161 -10.85 -4.97 -1.24
N LEU A 162 -11.49 -3.82 -1.39
CA LEU A 162 -11.50 -3.09 -2.66
C LEU A 162 -10.08 -2.72 -3.12
N LEU A 163 -9.21 -2.25 -2.20
CA LEU A 163 -7.81 -1.98 -2.52
C LEU A 163 -7.04 -3.26 -2.90
N LYS A 164 -7.26 -4.37 -2.19
CA LYS A 164 -6.67 -5.68 -2.56
C LYS A 164 -7.05 -6.06 -3.99
N VAL A 165 -8.33 -5.87 -4.37
CA VAL A 165 -8.83 -6.15 -5.72
C VAL A 165 -8.17 -5.24 -6.75
N LEU A 166 -8.22 -3.92 -6.54
CA LEU A 166 -7.70 -2.92 -7.48
C LEU A 166 -6.19 -3.02 -7.70
N THR A 167 -5.44 -3.34 -6.64
CA THR A 167 -3.98 -3.42 -6.69
C THR A 167 -3.47 -4.81 -7.07
N CYS A 168 -4.35 -5.82 -7.04
CA CYS A 168 -4.01 -7.23 -7.23
C CYS A 168 -2.79 -7.66 -6.37
N SER A 169 -2.65 -7.06 -5.19
CA SER A 169 -1.48 -7.18 -4.31
C SER A 169 -1.91 -7.29 -2.85
N PRO A 170 -1.09 -7.88 -1.98
CA PRO A 170 -1.30 -7.80 -0.54
C PRO A 170 -1.37 -6.34 -0.07
N LEU A 171 -2.15 -6.08 0.97
CA LEU A 171 -2.28 -4.74 1.52
C LEU A 171 -0.94 -4.22 2.08
N PRO A 172 -0.72 -2.89 2.07
CA PRO A 172 0.54 -2.27 2.48
C PRO A 172 1.03 -2.69 3.87
N GLY A 173 2.34 -2.64 4.06
CA GLY A 173 2.99 -3.06 5.31
C GLY A 173 2.50 -2.32 6.55
N GLU A 174 2.33 -1.01 6.38
CA GLU A 174 2.08 -0.04 7.43
C GLU A 174 0.82 0.77 7.10
N GLU A 175 0.10 1.20 8.13
CA GLU A 175 -1.15 1.95 8.00
C GLU A 175 -1.02 3.25 7.18
N PRO A 176 0.05 4.06 7.29
CA PRO A 176 0.18 5.28 6.48
C PRO A 176 0.25 5.00 4.97
N ASP A 177 0.94 3.93 4.58
CA ASP A 177 1.07 3.52 3.17
C ASP A 177 -0.28 3.04 2.62
N PHE A 178 -1.10 2.40 3.46
CA PHE A 178 -2.48 2.05 3.14
C PHE A 178 -3.33 3.30 2.87
N PHE A 179 -3.27 4.32 3.72
CA PHE A 179 -4.02 5.55 3.51
C PHE A 179 -3.52 6.37 2.31
N GLU A 180 -2.22 6.36 2.01
CA GLU A 180 -1.68 6.99 0.79
C GLU A 180 -2.27 6.32 -0.47
N LEU A 181 -2.29 4.99 -0.49
CA LEU A 181 -2.86 4.24 -1.60
C LEU A 181 -4.39 4.40 -1.67
N LEU A 182 -5.07 4.35 -0.52
CA LEU A 182 -6.51 4.54 -0.42
C LEU A 182 -6.94 5.88 -1.03
N ARG A 183 -6.28 6.99 -0.66
CA ARG A 183 -6.60 8.32 -1.20
C ARG A 183 -6.35 8.44 -2.69
N THR A 184 -5.46 7.62 -3.25
CA THR A 184 -5.22 7.60 -4.69
C THR A 184 -6.42 6.99 -5.43
N TYR A 185 -6.92 5.85 -4.96
CA TYR A 185 -8.05 5.15 -5.60
C TYR A 185 -9.41 5.74 -5.22
N PHE A 186 -9.55 6.28 -4.02
CA PHE A 186 -10.79 6.78 -3.43
C PHE A 186 -10.53 8.16 -2.80
N PRO A 187 -10.45 9.23 -3.63
CA PRO A 187 -10.12 10.56 -3.13
C PRO A 187 -11.14 11.10 -2.12
N CYS A 188 -12.42 10.78 -2.32
CA CYS A 188 -13.52 11.26 -1.48
C CYS A 188 -14.25 10.09 -0.80
N ILE A 189 -14.04 9.94 0.51
CA ILE A 189 -14.71 8.94 1.35
C ILE A 189 -15.37 9.63 2.55
N TYR A 190 -16.63 9.27 2.84
CA TYR A 190 -17.29 9.57 4.11
C TYR A 190 -17.72 8.27 4.81
N ASP A 191 -17.07 7.95 5.93
CA ASP A 191 -17.49 6.85 6.81
C ASP A 191 -18.52 7.36 7.81
N ILE A 192 -19.78 6.96 7.64
CA ILE A 192 -20.91 7.33 8.49
C ILE A 192 -20.60 7.07 9.97
N LYS A 193 -19.95 5.95 10.29
CA LYS A 193 -19.60 5.60 11.68
C LYS A 193 -18.61 6.59 12.28
N TYR A 194 -17.74 7.18 11.46
CA TYR A 194 -16.89 8.29 11.88
C TYR A 194 -17.68 9.58 12.06
N LEU A 195 -18.57 9.93 11.12
CA LEU A 195 -19.44 11.12 11.21
C LEU A 195 -20.33 11.10 12.47
N MET A 196 -20.87 9.93 12.82
CA MET A 196 -21.69 9.71 14.03
C MET A 196 -20.99 10.16 15.31
N LYS A 197 -19.65 10.19 15.38
CA LYS A 197 -18.93 10.70 16.56
C LYS A 197 -19.23 12.17 16.87
N SER A 198 -19.63 12.94 15.86
CA SER A 198 -20.02 14.35 16.01
C SER A 198 -21.52 14.54 16.21
N CYS A 199 -22.32 13.48 16.10
CA CYS A 199 -23.77 13.53 16.25
C CYS A 199 -24.15 13.10 17.68
N LYS A 200 -24.72 14.00 18.47
CA LYS A 200 -25.20 13.66 19.81
C LYS A 200 -26.32 12.62 19.69
N ASN A 201 -26.24 11.57 20.51
CA ASN A 201 -27.22 10.48 20.62
C ASN A 201 -27.22 9.39 19.56
N LEU A 202 -26.40 9.46 18.49
CA LEU A 202 -26.27 8.35 17.55
C LEU A 202 -25.19 7.36 18.00
N LYS A 203 -25.58 6.09 18.23
CA LYS A 203 -24.69 4.98 18.62
C LYS A 203 -25.19 3.68 17.98
N GLY A 204 -24.46 2.58 18.16
CA GLY A 204 -24.88 1.27 17.64
C GLY A 204 -24.48 1.00 16.19
N GLY A 205 -24.95 -0.12 15.63
CA GLY A 205 -24.68 -0.57 14.26
C GLY A 205 -25.48 0.21 13.20
N LEU A 206 -25.33 -0.19 11.94
CA LEU A 206 -26.04 0.43 10.81
C LEU A 206 -27.57 0.35 10.98
N GLN A 207 -28.07 -0.79 11.48
CA GLN A 207 -29.50 -0.98 11.72
C GLN A 207 -30.01 -0.08 12.86
N ASP A 208 -29.23 0.09 13.93
CA ASP A 208 -29.60 0.99 15.04
C ASP A 208 -29.68 2.44 14.55
N LEU A 209 -28.70 2.88 13.75
CA LEU A 209 -28.70 4.19 13.11
C LEU A 209 -29.93 4.38 12.22
N ALA A 210 -30.25 3.39 11.39
CA ALA A 210 -31.43 3.45 10.52
C ALA A 210 -32.73 3.60 11.32
N ASN A 211 -32.86 2.88 12.44
CA ASN A 211 -34.01 3.00 13.33
C ASN A 211 -34.10 4.40 13.94
N ASP A 212 -32.98 4.95 14.43
CA ASP A 212 -32.91 6.30 15.02
C ASP A 212 -33.26 7.40 13.99
N LEU A 213 -32.84 7.22 12.73
CA LEU A 213 -33.13 8.14 11.63
C LEU A 213 -34.49 7.89 10.95
N GLN A 214 -35.24 6.88 11.40
CA GLN A 214 -36.51 6.45 10.81
C GLN A 214 -36.39 6.09 9.31
N VAL A 215 -35.27 5.46 8.95
CA VAL A 215 -35.01 4.96 7.60
C VAL A 215 -35.39 3.48 7.53
N VAL A 216 -36.21 3.13 6.54
CA VAL A 216 -36.69 1.75 6.34
C VAL A 216 -35.73 0.98 5.43
N ARG A 217 -35.34 -0.22 5.86
CA ARG A 217 -34.53 -1.14 5.06
C ARG A 217 -35.33 -1.72 3.91
N ILE A 218 -34.70 -1.82 2.74
CA ILE A 218 -35.22 -2.50 1.56
C ILE A 218 -34.24 -3.62 1.20
N GLY A 219 -34.72 -4.86 1.16
CA GLY A 219 -33.91 -6.06 0.94
C GLY A 219 -33.54 -6.80 2.23
N ALA A 220 -32.80 -7.90 2.08
CA ALA A 220 -32.40 -8.74 3.21
C ALA A 220 -31.32 -8.06 4.06
N GLN A 221 -31.41 -8.12 5.38
CA GLN A 221 -30.34 -7.65 6.26
C GLN A 221 -29.12 -8.57 6.14
N HIS A 222 -27.90 -8.03 6.24
CA HIS A 222 -26.65 -8.79 6.09
C HIS A 222 -26.48 -9.38 4.67
N GLN A 223 -26.90 -8.58 3.69
CA GLN A 223 -26.49 -8.74 2.30
C GLN A 223 -26.03 -7.39 1.78
N ALA A 224 -24.91 -7.39 1.08
CA ALA A 224 -24.17 -6.16 0.77
C ALA A 224 -25.02 -5.14 -0.02
N GLY A 225 -25.90 -5.59 -0.91
CA GLY A 225 -26.79 -4.71 -1.67
C GLY A 225 -27.73 -3.92 -0.77
N SER A 226 -28.54 -4.62 0.03
CA SER A 226 -29.48 -4.03 0.99
C SER A 226 -28.78 -3.13 2.02
N ASP A 227 -27.62 -3.56 2.53
CA ASP A 227 -26.84 -2.78 3.50
C ASP A 227 -26.22 -1.53 2.85
N SER A 228 -25.78 -1.58 1.59
CA SER A 228 -25.33 -0.38 0.86
C SER A 228 -26.46 0.63 0.60
N LEU A 229 -27.69 0.15 0.34
CA LEU A 229 -28.86 1.00 0.15
C LEU A 229 -29.29 1.67 1.46
N LEU A 230 -29.23 0.93 2.57
CA LEU A 230 -29.48 1.47 3.90
C LEU A 230 -28.41 2.50 4.28
N THR A 231 -27.14 2.21 3.98
CA THR A 231 -26.01 3.15 4.13
C THR A 231 -26.26 4.45 3.37
N CYS A 232 -26.67 4.38 2.10
CA CYS A 232 -27.03 5.55 1.29
C CYS A 232 -28.12 6.39 1.96
N SER A 233 -29.23 5.74 2.30
CA SER A 233 -30.41 6.39 2.85
C SER A 233 -30.12 7.02 4.22
N ALA A 234 -29.37 6.32 5.07
CA ALA A 234 -28.93 6.81 6.37
C ALA A 234 -27.99 8.01 6.25
N PHE A 235 -27.05 7.99 5.28
CA PHE A 235 -26.14 9.12 5.05
C PHE A 235 -26.87 10.41 4.71
N PHE A 236 -27.73 10.39 3.70
CA PHE A 236 -28.45 11.61 3.28
C PHE A 236 -29.41 12.09 4.37
N LYS A 237 -30.08 11.18 5.09
CA LYS A 237 -30.93 11.54 6.21
C LYS A 237 -30.14 12.14 7.38
N MET A 238 -28.99 11.58 7.70
CA MET A 238 -28.09 12.11 8.73
C MET A 238 -27.52 13.48 8.32
N ARG A 239 -27.10 13.64 7.06
CA ARG A 239 -26.60 14.90 6.49
C ARG A 239 -27.64 16.02 6.62
N GLN A 240 -28.89 15.72 6.31
CA GLN A 240 -30.00 16.65 6.45
C GLN A 240 -30.23 17.07 7.91
N ILE A 241 -30.23 16.13 8.85
CA ILE A 241 -30.62 16.41 10.25
C ILE A 241 -29.49 17.03 11.08
N PHE A 242 -28.25 16.59 10.88
CA PHE A 242 -27.13 16.90 11.78
C PHE A 242 -26.07 17.82 11.16
N PHE A 243 -26.11 18.04 9.85
CA PHE A 243 -25.07 18.75 9.10
C PHE A 243 -25.62 19.84 8.18
N ASP A 244 -26.89 20.26 8.33
CA ASP A 244 -27.50 21.31 7.51
C ASP A 244 -27.30 21.09 5.99
N ASP A 245 -27.43 19.83 5.56
CA ASP A 245 -27.21 19.36 4.18
C ASP A 245 -25.77 19.52 3.63
N ALA A 246 -24.79 19.92 4.45
CA ALA A 246 -23.39 20.12 4.04
C ALA A 246 -22.37 19.49 5.01
N ILE A 247 -21.49 18.63 4.49
CA ILE A 247 -20.42 17.99 5.29
C ILE A 247 -19.12 18.77 5.15
N ASP A 248 -18.45 19.04 6.27
CA ASP A 248 -17.14 19.70 6.29
C ASP A 248 -16.01 18.72 5.92
N ASP A 249 -15.52 18.84 4.68
CA ASP A 249 -14.43 18.01 4.16
C ASP A 249 -13.16 18.06 5.00
N SER A 250 -12.84 19.22 5.59
CA SER A 250 -11.62 19.38 6.39
C SER A 250 -11.61 18.50 7.64
N LYS A 251 -12.79 18.03 8.06
CA LYS A 251 -13.00 17.26 9.27
C LYS A 251 -13.36 15.80 9.03
N TYR A 252 -14.04 15.50 7.92
CA TYR A 252 -14.66 14.18 7.71
C TYR A 252 -14.14 13.43 6.49
N LEU A 253 -13.55 14.12 5.50
CA LEU A 253 -13.14 13.50 4.25
C LEU A 253 -11.95 12.54 4.46
N GLY A 254 -12.10 11.29 4.00
CA GLY A 254 -11.02 10.29 3.99
C GLY A 254 -10.71 9.65 5.34
N TYR A 255 -11.53 9.90 6.38
CA TYR A 255 -11.38 9.26 7.69
C TYR A 255 -12.20 7.98 7.78
N LEU A 256 -11.55 6.86 8.10
CA LEU A 256 -12.19 5.57 8.36
C LEU A 256 -12.33 5.31 9.86
N TYR A 257 -13.46 4.79 10.29
CA TYR A 257 -13.66 4.46 11.70
C TYR A 257 -12.72 3.32 12.14
N GLY A 258 -12.10 3.49 13.31
CA GLY A 258 -11.22 2.48 13.92
C GLY A 258 -9.77 2.50 13.41
N LEU A 259 -9.48 3.29 12.38
CA LEU A 259 -8.17 3.47 11.76
C LEU A 259 -7.75 4.96 11.78
N GLY A 260 -6.47 5.26 11.59
CA GLY A 260 -5.97 6.61 11.34
C GLY A 260 -5.71 7.48 12.58
N SER A 261 -5.68 6.91 13.79
CA SER A 261 -5.29 7.64 15.02
C SER A 261 -3.78 7.88 15.10
N ALA A 262 -3.25 8.67 14.16
CA ALA A 262 -1.92 9.31 14.24
C ALA A 262 -1.84 10.65 13.49
N VAL A 263 -2.96 11.18 12.96
CA VAL A 263 -3.02 12.53 12.38
C VAL A 263 -4.07 13.35 13.14
N GLY A 264 -3.80 13.58 14.43
CA GLY A 264 -4.53 14.53 15.24
C GLY A 264 -3.78 15.85 15.32
N SER A 265 -4.40 16.90 14.79
CA SER A 265 -4.23 18.29 15.24
C SER A 265 -2.85 18.94 14.99
N THR A 266 -2.63 19.45 13.79
CA THR A 266 -2.11 20.82 13.67
C THR A 266 -3.12 21.63 12.88
N ALA A 267 -4.02 22.29 13.61
CA ALA A 267 -4.66 23.48 13.08
C ALA A 267 -3.53 24.42 12.65
N ALA A 268 -3.45 24.72 11.35
CA ALA A 268 -2.62 25.79 10.84
C ALA A 268 -3.21 27.11 11.37
N GLN A 269 -2.78 27.50 12.57
CA GLN A 269 -2.93 28.87 13.03
C GLN A 269 -1.79 29.71 12.42
N PRO A 270 -2.09 30.92 11.93
CA PRO A 270 -1.12 31.74 11.23
C PRO A 270 -0.12 32.28 12.26
N VAL A 271 1.14 31.89 12.14
CA VAL A 271 2.20 32.51 12.94
C VAL A 271 2.59 33.81 12.25
N ASN A 272 1.81 34.86 12.52
CA ASN A 272 2.30 36.24 12.45
C ASN A 272 3.20 36.44 13.67
N SER A 273 4.52 36.43 13.46
CA SER A 273 5.48 36.96 14.42
C SER A 273 6.68 37.51 13.66
N ILE A 274 6.59 38.82 13.43
CA ILE A 274 7.65 39.70 12.95
C ILE A 274 8.82 39.60 13.93
N ALA A 275 9.97 39.13 13.46
CA ALA A 275 11.26 39.41 14.06
C ALA A 275 12.11 40.15 13.03
N THR A 276 12.06 41.47 13.15
CA THR A 276 12.83 42.45 12.40
C THR A 276 14.33 42.26 12.64
N PHE A 277 15.09 42.00 11.58
CA PHE A 277 16.51 42.36 11.53
C PHE A 277 16.86 42.92 10.15
N ASN A 278 17.15 44.21 10.16
CA ASN A 278 17.64 44.99 9.03
C ASN A 278 19.10 44.63 8.69
N SER A 279 19.42 44.46 7.40
CA SER A 279 20.61 45.07 6.78
C SER A 279 20.62 44.94 5.24
N ALA A 280 20.45 46.10 4.60
CA ALA A 280 21.16 46.64 3.42
C ALA A 280 21.25 45.84 2.09
N ALA A 281 20.42 46.31 1.14
CA ALA A 281 20.75 46.87 -0.18
C ALA A 281 21.48 46.04 -1.28
N GLY A 282 20.82 45.93 -2.44
CA GLY A 282 21.48 45.81 -3.76
C GLY A 282 20.72 45.05 -4.86
N ASN A 283 19.88 45.76 -5.62
CA ASN A 283 19.38 45.56 -7.01
C ASN A 283 19.69 44.28 -7.81
N ASP A 284 18.66 43.60 -8.35
CA ASP A 284 18.23 43.65 -9.77
C ASP A 284 17.22 42.52 -10.14
N SER A 285 16.09 42.94 -10.73
CA SER A 285 15.06 42.26 -11.59
C SER A 285 14.55 40.80 -11.36
N PRO A 286 13.26 40.52 -11.65
CA PRO A 286 12.58 39.26 -11.32
C PRO A 286 12.62 38.23 -12.48
N LEU A 287 12.57 36.93 -12.15
CA LEU A 287 11.73 35.89 -12.78
C LEU A 287 12.11 34.47 -12.30
N ILE A 288 11.18 33.87 -11.55
CA ILE A 288 10.88 32.43 -11.39
C ILE A 288 12.06 31.49 -11.12
N THR A 289 12.32 31.20 -9.85
CA THR A 289 13.01 29.97 -9.42
C THR A 289 12.00 28.95 -8.91
N ASN A 290 11.94 27.81 -9.60
CA ASN A 290 11.14 26.64 -9.23
C ASN A 290 11.46 26.19 -7.79
N ALA A 291 10.48 26.32 -6.90
CA ALA A 291 10.50 25.72 -5.58
C ALA A 291 9.83 24.33 -5.60
N SER A 292 10.57 23.36 -5.08
CA SER A 292 10.18 22.05 -4.56
C SER A 292 9.57 21.02 -5.52
N ALA A 293 10.44 20.36 -6.31
CA ALA A 293 10.23 18.95 -6.62
C ALA A 293 10.36 18.13 -5.33
N GLY A 294 9.23 17.69 -4.78
CA GLY A 294 9.21 16.64 -3.76
C GLY A 294 9.81 15.38 -4.35
N LEU A 295 11.07 15.09 -4.02
CA LEU A 295 11.79 13.93 -4.53
C LEU A 295 11.15 12.64 -3.97
N PHE A 296 10.21 12.06 -4.72
CA PHE A 296 9.66 10.72 -4.50
C PHE A 296 10.82 9.74 -4.31
N LYS A 297 11.00 9.21 -3.08
CA LYS A 297 12.06 8.26 -2.76
C LYS A 297 11.54 6.83 -2.91
N MET A 298 11.77 6.22 -4.07
CA MET A 298 11.43 4.81 -4.32
C MET A 298 11.97 3.86 -3.23
N SER A 299 11.20 2.81 -2.93
CA SER A 299 11.63 1.73 -2.03
C SER A 299 12.80 0.95 -2.63
N ALA A 300 13.64 0.36 -1.78
CA ALA A 300 14.78 -0.45 -2.24
C ALA A 300 14.29 -1.67 -3.02
N ASP A 301 13.20 -2.28 -2.57
CA ASP A 301 12.58 -3.46 -3.18
C ASP A 301 12.01 -3.15 -4.57
N LEU A 302 11.31 -2.03 -4.74
CA LEU A 302 10.84 -1.59 -6.07
C LEU A 302 12.03 -1.27 -6.98
N THR A 303 13.02 -0.54 -6.47
CA THR A 303 14.24 -0.23 -7.22
C THR A 303 14.90 -1.53 -7.68
N TRP A 304 14.98 -2.53 -6.81
CA TRP A 304 15.51 -3.85 -7.14
C TRP A 304 14.69 -4.60 -8.20
N LEU A 305 13.37 -4.62 -8.09
CA LEU A 305 12.49 -5.28 -9.06
C LEU A 305 12.67 -4.70 -10.48
N LEU A 306 12.88 -3.39 -10.58
CA LEU A 306 13.13 -2.70 -11.85
C LEU A 306 14.55 -2.99 -12.40
N ILE A 307 15.57 -3.00 -11.54
CA ILE A 307 16.97 -3.07 -11.99
C ILE A 307 17.56 -4.48 -12.05
N LYS A 308 16.95 -5.48 -11.38
CA LYS A 308 17.53 -6.83 -11.23
C LYS A 308 17.90 -7.50 -12.55
N ASN A 309 17.19 -7.17 -13.64
CA ASN A 309 17.41 -7.75 -14.95
C ASN A 309 17.98 -6.76 -15.98
N ASN A 310 17.96 -5.46 -15.68
CA ASN A 310 17.95 -4.38 -16.68
C ASN A 310 18.97 -3.26 -16.40
N ASN A 311 19.90 -3.43 -15.46
CA ASN A 311 20.92 -2.41 -15.17
C ASN A 311 22.19 -2.54 -16.03
N SER A 312 22.85 -1.42 -16.31
CA SER A 312 24.04 -1.36 -17.16
C SER A 312 25.29 -1.99 -16.55
N PHE A 313 25.28 -2.29 -15.24
CA PHE A 313 26.39 -2.94 -14.54
C PHE A 313 26.29 -4.47 -14.56
N LEU A 314 25.19 -5.02 -15.10
CA LEU A 314 24.88 -6.44 -15.10
C LEU A 314 25.77 -7.19 -16.09
N VAL A 315 26.48 -8.20 -15.59
CA VAL A 315 27.34 -9.09 -16.38
C VAL A 315 26.83 -10.53 -16.24
N LYS A 316 26.27 -11.07 -17.32
CA LYS A 316 25.74 -12.44 -17.38
C LYS A 316 26.79 -13.35 -18.04
N ARG A 317 27.23 -14.41 -17.36
CA ARG A 317 28.17 -15.42 -17.90
C ARG A 317 27.83 -16.82 -17.39
N SER A 318 27.65 -17.79 -18.29
CA SER A 318 27.54 -19.22 -17.98
C SER A 318 26.63 -19.55 -16.78
N GLY A 319 25.39 -19.06 -16.80
CA GLY A 319 24.39 -19.33 -15.75
C GLY A 319 24.56 -18.52 -14.44
N VAL A 320 25.59 -17.67 -14.34
CA VAL A 320 25.83 -16.81 -13.17
C VAL A 320 25.68 -15.34 -13.54
N GLN A 321 25.09 -14.55 -12.64
CA GLN A 321 24.86 -13.11 -12.82
C GLN A 321 25.68 -12.30 -11.81
N PHE A 322 26.56 -11.44 -12.32
CA PHE A 322 27.38 -10.52 -11.55
C PHE A 322 26.98 -9.07 -11.83
N SER A 323 27.34 -8.16 -10.93
CA SER A 323 27.09 -6.72 -11.06
C SER A 323 28.36 -5.97 -10.68
N SER A 324 28.80 -5.04 -11.53
CA SER A 324 29.97 -4.18 -11.27
C SER A 324 29.61 -2.84 -10.62
N GLU A 325 28.40 -2.71 -10.06
CA GLU A 325 27.92 -1.48 -9.41
C GLU A 325 28.74 -1.12 -8.15
N ALA A 326 28.89 0.18 -7.90
CA ALA A 326 29.49 0.66 -6.65
C ALA A 326 28.64 0.25 -5.44
N GLY A 327 29.26 -0.07 -4.31
CA GLY A 327 28.56 -0.53 -3.11
C GLY A 327 28.20 -2.02 -3.09
N ASN A 328 28.48 -2.77 -4.17
CA ASN A 328 28.31 -4.22 -4.22
C ASN A 328 29.58 -4.98 -3.81
N LEU A 329 29.66 -5.31 -2.52
CA LEU A 329 30.86 -5.89 -1.91
C LEU A 329 31.29 -7.24 -2.51
N LEU A 330 30.36 -8.01 -3.08
CA LEU A 330 30.62 -9.34 -3.66
C LEU A 330 30.51 -9.37 -5.19
N ASN A 331 30.22 -8.24 -5.82
CA ASN A 331 29.89 -8.12 -7.24
C ASN A 331 28.79 -9.09 -7.70
N LYS A 332 27.90 -9.56 -6.82
CA LYS A 332 26.83 -10.51 -7.18
C LYS A 332 25.56 -9.76 -7.52
N ASN A 333 24.85 -10.17 -8.58
CA ASN A 333 23.53 -9.63 -8.88
C ASN A 333 22.51 -10.19 -7.87
N SER A 334 22.41 -9.58 -6.70
CA SER A 334 21.39 -9.93 -5.71
C SER A 334 20.99 -8.72 -4.87
N PHE A 335 19.74 -8.71 -4.41
CA PHE A 335 19.18 -7.61 -3.65
C PHE A 335 20.04 -7.24 -2.44
N LYS A 336 20.53 -8.25 -1.71
CA LYS A 336 21.36 -8.06 -0.51
C LYS A 336 22.60 -7.21 -0.76
N PHE A 337 23.24 -7.35 -1.91
CA PHE A 337 24.49 -6.66 -2.21
C PHE A 337 24.34 -5.50 -3.20
N SER A 338 23.15 -5.27 -3.76
CA SER A 338 22.97 -4.18 -4.73
C SER A 338 23.20 -2.82 -4.09
N GLY A 339 24.14 -2.06 -4.67
CA GLY A 339 24.43 -0.70 -4.30
C GLY A 339 23.49 0.33 -4.91
N LEU A 340 22.82 -0.04 -6.01
CA LEU A 340 21.80 0.76 -6.67
C LEU A 340 20.46 0.74 -5.91
N ALA A 341 20.08 -0.41 -5.36
CA ALA A 341 18.79 -0.56 -4.68
C ALA A 341 18.81 -0.14 -3.20
N ASN A 342 19.87 -0.46 -2.45
CA ASN A 342 19.89 -0.27 -1.01
C ASN A 342 20.25 1.17 -0.59
N LYS A 343 19.59 1.68 0.46
CA LYS A 343 19.88 3.02 1.03
C LYS A 343 21.09 3.06 1.96
N LYS A 344 21.43 1.93 2.60
CA LYS A 344 22.59 1.79 3.51
C LYS A 344 23.70 1.00 2.84
N THR A 345 24.39 1.61 1.88
CA THR A 345 25.46 0.95 1.11
C THR A 345 26.83 1.21 1.71
N ILE A 346 27.72 0.23 1.55
CA ILE A 346 29.11 0.30 1.94
C ILE A 346 29.93 -0.08 0.71
N ASP A 347 30.60 0.91 0.14
CA ASP A 347 31.53 0.71 -0.97
C ASP A 347 32.96 0.65 -0.47
N ILE A 348 33.76 -0.25 -1.06
CA ILE A 348 35.14 -0.50 -0.68
C ILE A 348 35.98 -0.65 -1.95
N ALA A 349 36.81 0.36 -2.20
CA ALA A 349 37.63 0.48 -3.41
C ALA A 349 39.10 0.75 -3.08
N ALA A 350 40.00 0.55 -4.04
CA ALA A 350 41.40 0.93 -3.91
C ALA A 350 41.54 2.45 -3.81
N ALA A 351 42.43 2.93 -2.94
CA ALA A 351 42.77 4.34 -2.91
C ALA A 351 43.50 4.76 -4.19
N ALA A 352 43.19 5.93 -4.73
CA ALA A 352 43.82 6.48 -5.94
C ALA A 352 45.34 6.62 -5.81
N SER A 353 45.86 6.77 -4.58
CA SER A 353 47.29 6.80 -4.28
C SER A 353 48.01 5.45 -4.43
N GLY A 354 47.29 4.38 -4.81
CA GLY A 354 47.82 3.01 -4.89
C GLY A 354 48.11 2.38 -3.53
N ARG A 355 47.89 3.11 -2.42
CA ARG A 355 48.19 2.67 -1.05
C ARG A 355 46.98 2.91 -0.15
N GLY A 356 46.34 1.83 0.27
CA GLY A 356 45.20 1.84 1.18
C GLY A 356 43.85 1.61 0.49
N VAL A 357 42.78 1.76 1.25
CA VAL A 357 41.40 1.46 0.84
C VAL A 357 40.53 2.67 1.10
N VAL A 358 39.64 2.99 0.16
CA VAL A 358 38.59 4.00 0.35
C VAL A 358 37.31 3.28 0.74
N VAL A 359 36.70 3.75 1.81
CA VAL A 359 35.41 3.26 2.30
C VAL A 359 34.40 4.38 2.12
N SER A 360 33.35 4.13 1.34
CA SER A 360 32.31 5.12 1.05
C SER A 360 30.94 4.62 1.49
N THR A 361 30.15 5.54 2.02
CA THR A 361 28.73 5.39 2.33
C THR A 361 28.00 6.62 1.75
N PRO A 362 26.66 6.63 1.65
CA PRO A 362 25.95 7.80 1.13
C PRO A 362 26.19 9.09 1.90
N LYS A 363 26.60 9.02 3.18
CA LYS A 363 26.85 10.20 4.02
C LYS A 363 28.32 10.54 4.21
N ASN A 364 29.21 9.55 4.13
CA ASN A 364 30.62 9.69 4.53
C ASN A 364 31.54 8.91 3.59
N LYS A 365 32.69 9.49 3.26
CA LYS A 365 33.78 8.86 2.49
C LYS A 365 35.10 9.02 3.25
N VAL A 366 35.82 7.93 3.48
CA VAL A 366 37.05 7.92 4.28
C VAL A 366 38.13 7.08 3.59
N THR A 367 39.35 7.62 3.51
CA THR A 367 40.52 6.90 3.00
C THR A 367 41.34 6.33 4.15
N LEU A 368 41.54 5.01 4.13
CA LEU A 368 42.27 4.25 5.15
C LEU A 368 43.62 3.80 4.61
N THR A 369 44.70 4.43 5.07
CA THR A 369 46.08 4.14 4.65
C THR A 369 46.89 3.36 5.70
N LYS A 370 46.35 3.19 6.91
CA LYS A 370 47.08 2.71 8.10
C LYS A 370 47.23 1.17 8.20
N GLY A 371 47.28 0.46 7.07
CA GLY A 371 47.50 -1.00 7.00
C GLY A 371 46.27 -1.86 7.30
N ILE A 372 46.38 -3.19 7.11
CA ILE A 372 45.24 -4.12 7.09
C ILE A 372 44.49 -4.22 8.42
N ARG A 373 45.19 -4.30 9.56
CA ARG A 373 44.55 -4.45 10.89
C ARG A 373 43.74 -3.21 11.27
N LYS A 374 44.29 -2.01 11.08
CA LYS A 374 43.60 -0.75 11.40
C LYS A 374 42.42 -0.52 10.45
N SER A 375 42.61 -0.79 9.15
CA SER A 375 41.54 -0.67 8.15
C SER A 375 40.38 -1.64 8.45
N ALA A 376 40.69 -2.91 8.75
CA ALA A 376 39.69 -3.90 9.14
C ALA A 376 38.93 -3.50 10.41
N ARG A 377 39.62 -2.94 11.42
CA ARG A 377 38.97 -2.44 12.65
C ARG A 377 38.01 -1.28 12.37
N SER A 378 38.41 -0.33 11.52
CA SER A 378 37.55 0.78 11.11
C SER A 378 36.30 0.31 10.37
N VAL A 379 36.46 -0.60 9.39
CA VAL A 379 35.33 -1.16 8.64
C VAL A 379 34.42 -2.00 9.55
N ALA A 380 34.99 -2.81 10.45
CA ALA A 380 34.22 -3.58 11.43
C ALA A 380 33.40 -2.67 12.37
N GLY A 381 33.93 -1.50 12.73
CA GLY A 381 33.23 -0.46 13.48
C GLY A 381 32.05 0.13 12.72
N LEU A 382 32.23 0.40 11.41
CA LEU A 382 31.18 0.90 10.52
C LEU A 382 30.02 -0.10 10.36
N THR A 383 30.32 -1.41 10.37
CA THR A 383 29.34 -2.50 10.26
C THR A 383 28.79 -2.99 11.60
N ARG A 384 28.77 -2.17 12.67
CA ARG A 384 28.19 -2.54 13.98
C ARG A 384 26.65 -2.53 13.97
N ALA A 385 26.04 -3.02 15.05
CA ALA A 385 24.60 -3.00 15.28
C ALA A 385 24.05 -1.57 15.08
N GLY A 386 23.19 -1.39 14.08
CA GLY A 386 22.62 -0.09 13.68
C GLY A 386 22.76 0.27 12.20
N TYR A 387 23.72 -0.31 11.46
CA TYR A 387 23.89 -0.07 10.02
C TYR A 387 23.57 -1.29 9.14
N ARG A 388 24.55 -2.16 8.89
CA ARG A 388 24.47 -3.37 8.04
C ARG A 388 25.39 -4.45 8.62
N ALA A 389 25.05 -4.97 9.80
CA ALA A 389 25.88 -5.98 10.48
C ALA A 389 26.03 -7.27 9.66
N ASP A 390 25.02 -7.57 8.83
CA ASP A 390 24.98 -8.68 7.88
C ASP A 390 26.10 -8.61 6.82
N LEU A 391 26.58 -7.41 6.47
CA LEU A 391 27.63 -7.20 5.47
C LEU A 391 29.05 -7.29 6.03
N ARG A 392 29.22 -7.36 7.35
CA ARG A 392 30.54 -7.29 8.00
C ARG A 392 31.54 -8.27 7.40
N LYS A 393 31.14 -9.53 7.20
CA LYS A 393 32.02 -10.57 6.65
C LYS A 393 32.44 -10.23 5.21
N ALA A 394 31.51 -9.79 4.37
CA ALA A 394 31.78 -9.40 2.99
C ALA A 394 32.67 -8.15 2.90
N ALA A 395 32.41 -7.15 3.76
CA ALA A 395 33.17 -5.91 3.81
C ALA A 395 34.63 -6.16 4.20
N LEU A 396 34.87 -6.97 5.24
CA LEU A 396 36.22 -7.34 5.66
C LEU A 396 36.96 -8.15 4.59
N ALA A 397 36.27 -9.06 3.91
CA ALA A 397 36.85 -9.82 2.80
C ALA A 397 37.27 -8.91 1.64
N ARG A 398 36.43 -7.93 1.28
CA ARG A 398 36.74 -6.95 0.22
C ARG A 398 37.94 -6.07 0.57
N VAL A 399 38.05 -5.59 1.81
CA VAL A 399 39.23 -4.85 2.29
C VAL A 399 40.50 -5.68 2.16
N ALA A 400 40.46 -6.95 2.58
CA ALA A 400 41.60 -7.84 2.50
C ALA A 400 42.03 -8.10 1.05
N ALA A 401 41.07 -8.30 0.15
CA ALA A 401 41.32 -8.49 -1.27
C ALA A 401 41.99 -7.25 -1.91
N VAL A 402 41.45 -6.05 -1.68
CA VAL A 402 42.01 -4.78 -2.21
C VAL A 402 43.43 -4.53 -1.67
N LEU A 403 43.68 -4.78 -0.39
CA LEU A 403 45.03 -4.61 0.16
C LEU A 403 45.99 -5.70 -0.30
N ALA A 404 45.51 -6.90 -0.65
CA ALA A 404 46.33 -7.96 -1.20
C ALA A 404 46.83 -7.61 -2.61
N THR A 405 46.01 -6.97 -3.44
CA THR A 405 46.44 -6.54 -4.79
C THR A 405 47.50 -5.44 -4.77
N GLN A 406 47.63 -4.71 -3.65
CA GLN A 406 48.63 -3.66 -3.48
C GLN A 406 49.96 -4.16 -2.92
N LYS A 407 50.05 -5.43 -2.51
CA LYS A 407 51.31 -6.00 -2.04
C LYS A 407 52.23 -6.26 -3.24
N PRO A 408 53.55 -6.01 -3.11
CA PRO A 408 54.48 -6.39 -4.15
C PRO A 408 54.41 -7.90 -4.39
N VAL A 409 54.32 -8.30 -5.66
CA VAL A 409 54.40 -9.70 -6.06
C VAL A 409 55.75 -10.22 -5.59
N LYS A 410 55.75 -11.16 -4.63
CA LYS A 410 56.99 -11.86 -4.26
C LYS A 410 57.37 -12.73 -5.45
N VAL A 411 58.33 -12.27 -6.26
CA VAL A 411 59.01 -13.12 -7.23
C VAL A 411 59.70 -14.19 -6.40
N ALA A 412 59.20 -15.43 -6.45
CA ALA A 412 59.90 -16.55 -5.86
C ALA A 412 61.25 -16.63 -6.57
N ALA A 413 62.35 -16.38 -5.85
CA ALA A 413 63.68 -16.63 -6.37
C ALA A 413 63.70 -18.08 -6.86
N LYS A 414 64.02 -18.31 -8.14
CA LYS A 414 64.28 -19.66 -8.65
C LYS A 414 65.28 -20.30 -7.69
N LYS A 415 64.89 -21.36 -6.99
CA LYS A 415 65.83 -22.15 -6.19
C LYS A 415 66.93 -22.59 -7.15
N ALA A 416 68.17 -22.21 -6.85
CA ALA A 416 69.31 -22.73 -7.58
C ALA A 416 69.24 -24.26 -7.55
N SER A 417 69.34 -24.91 -8.72
CA SER A 417 69.41 -26.36 -8.84
C SER A 417 70.62 -26.85 -8.05
N LYS A 418 70.41 -27.39 -6.85
CA LYS A 418 71.45 -28.09 -6.11
C LYS A 418 71.45 -29.55 -6.57
N GLY A 419 72.45 -29.90 -7.37
CA GLY A 419 72.72 -31.28 -7.75
C GLY A 419 73.55 -31.36 -9.04
N VAL A 420 74.60 -32.18 -9.01
CA VAL A 420 75.53 -32.43 -10.14
C VAL A 420 74.84 -33.01 -11.38
N ARG A 421 73.56 -33.41 -11.29
CA ARG A 421 72.76 -33.96 -12.39
C ARG A 421 71.99 -32.94 -13.24
N ALA A 422 72.03 -31.64 -12.94
CA ALA A 422 71.35 -30.62 -13.74
C ALA A 422 72.17 -30.10 -14.95
N ASN A 423 73.44 -30.52 -15.11
CA ASN A 423 74.32 -30.15 -16.22
C ASN A 423 74.57 -31.32 -17.19
N LYS A 424 73.52 -31.96 -17.70
CA LYS A 424 73.62 -32.75 -18.93
C LYS A 424 72.45 -32.37 -19.84
N ASN A 425 72.82 -31.56 -20.83
CA ASN A 425 72.15 -31.08 -22.05
C ASN A 425 70.65 -31.33 -22.18
#